data_AF-A0AAW0R6Y5-F1
#
_entry.id   AF-A0AAW0R6Y5-F1
#
_cell.length_a   1.000
_cell.length_b   1.000
_cell.length_c   1.000
_cell.angle_alpha   90.00
_cell.angle_beta   90.00
_cell.angle_gamma   90.00
#
_symmetry.space_group_name_H-M   'P 1'
#
loop_
_entity.id
_entity.type
_entity.pdbx_description
1 polymer ?
#
loop_
_entity_poly.entity_id
_entity_poly.type
_entity_poly.pdbx_seq_one_letter_code
_entity_poly.pdbx_strand_id
1 'polypeptide(L)'
;MLPLLSALFGLLLCTSWKDIYGFRQGHEPFIKSQFYDGGTFASHGVHSIVSERDVEAHSQMRKYLSHAFSDRSLNEQEELVSATILKFVDLVGERGERKGGWDIVKAYEMMTFDIIGDLAFGESFSGLEKDKPHQWIKIAMGALTQGALADMFKRFPGLTATFMPLLESKIRKLTEDTLTNEEFAIELVKHRIVRKDDARKDFMTRILEQRDPAQVSDLQLAAHASDFVLAGSETTATALGAITYYLLKAPVVMQRLQSEIRTAFSRYSEIDAQATQRLQYLRAVILEGLRIYPPCL
;
A
#
# COMPACT_ATOMS: atom_id res chain seq x y z
N MET A 1 32.18 19.26 -10.48
CA MET A 1 31.62 18.06 -11.15
C MET A 1 31.74 16.77 -10.32
N LEU A 2 32.77 16.58 -9.49
CA LEU A 2 32.81 15.45 -8.54
C LEU A 2 31.90 15.56 -7.28
N PRO A 3 31.46 16.73 -6.78
CA PRO A 3 30.57 16.79 -5.60
C PRO A 3 29.11 16.39 -5.87
N LEU A 4 28.65 16.46 -7.12
CA LEU A 4 27.28 16.09 -7.51
C LEU A 4 27.09 14.57 -7.63
N LEU A 5 28.17 13.84 -7.91
CA LEU A 5 28.15 12.37 -8.00
C LEU A 5 28.17 11.70 -6.61
N SER A 6 28.76 12.34 -5.58
CA SER A 6 28.64 11.83 -4.21
C SER A 6 27.25 12.08 -3.62
N ALA A 7 26.51 13.08 -4.11
CA ALA A 7 25.11 13.28 -3.74
C ALA A 7 24.22 12.19 -4.36
N LEU A 8 24.43 11.83 -5.63
CA LEU A 8 23.65 10.79 -6.32
C LEU A 8 23.82 9.38 -5.72
N PHE A 9 24.99 9.05 -5.17
CA PHE A 9 25.20 7.79 -4.45
C PHE A 9 25.05 7.88 -2.92
N GLY A 10 25.04 9.10 -2.35
CA GLY A 10 24.82 9.36 -0.92
C GLY A 10 23.36 9.67 -0.54
N LEU A 11 22.44 9.69 -1.51
CA LEU A 11 21.06 10.17 -1.35
C LEU A 11 20.13 9.25 -0.56
N LEU A 12 20.55 8.06 -0.17
CA LEU A 12 19.74 7.10 0.60
C LEU A 12 20.27 6.86 2.02
N LEU A 13 20.84 7.89 2.66
CA LEU A 13 20.99 7.88 4.11
C LEU A 13 19.62 8.15 4.75
N CYS A 14 19.33 7.49 5.88
CA CYS A 14 18.07 7.63 6.62
C CYS A 14 17.70 9.08 6.99
N THR A 15 18.67 10.01 6.93
CA THR A 15 18.51 11.45 7.15
C THR A 15 17.86 12.17 5.98
N SER A 16 18.18 11.82 4.73
CA SER A 16 17.67 12.48 3.52
C SER A 16 16.14 12.37 3.40
N TRP A 17 15.56 11.27 3.88
CA TRP A 17 14.11 11.11 3.91
C TRP A 17 13.41 12.19 4.74
N LYS A 18 13.94 12.49 5.94
CA LYS A 18 13.39 13.55 6.80
C LYS A 18 13.61 14.94 6.18
N ASP A 19 14.72 15.13 5.49
CA ASP A 19 15.02 16.40 4.83
C ASP A 19 14.14 16.65 3.60
N ILE A 20 13.74 15.61 2.88
CA ILE A 20 12.93 15.75 1.65
C ILE A 20 11.44 15.69 1.96
N TYR A 21 11.01 14.73 2.79
CA TYR A 21 9.58 14.43 3.02
C TYR A 21 9.09 14.80 4.43
N GLY A 22 9.98 15.17 5.34
CA GLY A 22 9.63 15.59 6.69
C GLY A 22 9.19 17.05 6.76
N PHE A 23 8.31 17.36 7.72
CA PHE A 23 7.99 18.75 8.05
C PHE A 23 9.21 19.43 8.67
N ARG A 24 9.60 20.58 8.14
CA ARG A 24 10.74 21.37 8.63
C ARG A 24 10.28 22.80 8.84
N GLN A 25 10.43 23.29 10.08
CA GLN A 25 10.08 24.65 10.41
C GLN A 25 10.89 25.64 9.55
N GLY A 26 10.20 26.56 8.88
CA GLY A 26 10.84 27.57 8.02
C GLY A 26 11.22 27.08 6.62
N HIS A 27 10.80 25.88 6.20
CA HIS A 27 11.00 25.37 4.86
C HIS A 27 9.67 25.06 4.17
N GLU A 28 9.53 25.52 2.93
CA GLU A 28 8.42 25.14 2.07
C GLU A 28 8.51 23.65 1.67
N PRO A 29 7.38 22.95 1.53
CA PRO A 29 7.36 21.58 1.05
C PRO A 29 7.74 21.51 -0.44
N PHE A 30 8.33 20.39 -0.84
CA PHE A 30 8.59 20.13 -2.26
C PHE A 30 7.28 19.85 -2.99
N ILE A 31 6.98 20.65 -4.00
CA ILE A 31 5.80 20.46 -4.84
C ILE A 31 6.00 19.21 -5.69
N LYS A 32 5.00 18.32 -5.67
CA LYS A 32 4.99 17.10 -6.48
C LYS A 32 5.04 17.45 -7.97
N SER A 33 5.74 16.62 -8.74
CA SER A 33 5.89 16.84 -10.19
C SER A 33 4.57 16.70 -10.95
N GLN A 34 4.50 17.24 -12.17
CA GLN A 34 3.32 17.15 -13.06
C GLN A 34 2.96 15.71 -13.46
N PHE A 35 3.83 14.73 -13.20
CA PHE A 35 3.52 13.30 -13.32
C PHE A 35 2.21 12.95 -12.60
N TYR A 36 1.99 13.53 -11.41
CA TYR A 36 0.84 13.23 -10.58
C TYR A 36 -0.48 13.82 -11.10
N ASP A 37 -0.45 14.70 -12.11
CA ASP A 37 -1.67 15.19 -12.76
C ASP A 37 -2.43 14.06 -13.48
N GLY A 38 -1.74 12.96 -13.83
CA GLY A 38 -2.32 11.74 -14.40
C GLY A 38 -2.51 10.61 -13.38
N GLY A 39 -2.55 10.93 -12.09
CA GLY A 39 -2.73 9.93 -11.02
C GLY A 39 -4.15 9.35 -10.97
N THR A 40 -4.37 8.48 -9.97
CA THR A 40 -5.67 7.83 -9.69
C THR A 40 -6.81 8.85 -9.71
N PHE A 41 -7.94 8.55 -10.40
CA PHE A 41 -9.14 9.41 -10.50
C PHE A 41 -8.98 10.73 -11.28
N ALA A 42 -7.87 10.92 -12.00
CA ALA A 42 -7.69 12.10 -12.87
C ALA A 42 -8.78 12.22 -13.95
N SER A 43 -9.37 11.10 -14.39
CA SER A 43 -10.52 11.04 -15.33
C SER A 43 -11.75 11.80 -14.80
N HIS A 44 -11.93 11.84 -13.48
CA HIS A 44 -13.01 12.51 -12.79
C HIS A 44 -12.65 13.93 -12.33
N GLY A 45 -11.43 14.40 -12.62
CA GLY A 45 -10.93 15.69 -12.16
C GLY A 45 -10.73 15.77 -10.64
N VAL A 46 -10.52 14.63 -9.98
CA VAL A 46 -10.32 14.54 -8.53
C VAL A 46 -8.91 14.04 -8.23
N HIS A 47 -8.29 14.63 -7.22
CA HIS A 47 -6.98 14.21 -6.73
C HIS A 47 -7.11 13.51 -5.37
N SER A 48 -6.23 12.54 -5.18
CA SER A 48 -6.06 11.79 -3.95
C SER A 48 -4.90 12.37 -3.12
N ILE A 49 -4.67 11.87 -1.90
CA ILE A 49 -3.51 12.25 -1.09
C ILE A 49 -2.19 11.96 -1.81
N VAL A 50 -2.14 10.95 -2.67
CA VAL A 50 -0.94 10.61 -3.45
C VAL A 50 -0.78 11.56 -4.63
N SER A 51 -1.85 11.91 -5.35
CA SER A 51 -1.76 12.72 -6.56
C SER A 51 -1.87 14.24 -6.35
N GLU A 52 -2.41 14.70 -5.21
CA GLU A 52 -2.59 16.14 -4.94
C GLU A 52 -1.24 16.87 -4.85
N ARG A 53 -1.16 17.98 -5.58
CA ARG A 53 0.05 18.81 -5.74
C ARG A 53 -0.10 20.17 -5.09
N ASP A 54 -1.33 20.66 -4.92
CA ASP A 54 -1.60 21.87 -4.15
C ASP A 54 -1.28 21.62 -2.67
N VAL A 55 -0.45 22.48 -2.10
CA VAL A 55 0.16 22.25 -0.78
C VAL A 55 -0.89 22.33 0.31
N GLU A 56 -1.78 23.32 0.22
CA GLU A 56 -2.86 23.58 1.14
C GLU A 56 -3.90 22.45 1.08
N ALA A 57 -4.37 22.07 -0.11
CA ALA A 57 -5.31 20.98 -0.29
C ALA A 57 -4.73 19.65 0.21
N HIS A 58 -3.47 19.33 -0.14
CA HIS A 58 -2.80 18.14 0.35
C HIS A 58 -2.63 18.15 1.88
N SER A 59 -2.35 19.31 2.48
CA SER A 59 -2.29 19.46 3.94
C SER A 59 -3.63 19.17 4.60
N GLN A 60 -4.74 19.64 4.02
CA GLN A 60 -6.08 19.32 4.53
C GLN A 60 -6.41 17.84 4.37
N MET A 61 -6.08 17.24 3.23
CA MET A 61 -6.18 15.79 3.02
C MET A 61 -5.44 15.01 4.09
N ARG A 62 -4.17 15.34 4.32
CA ARG A 62 -3.33 14.70 5.32
C ARG A 62 -3.94 14.84 6.73
N LYS A 63 -4.53 15.99 7.05
CA LYS A 63 -5.13 16.24 8.37
C LYS A 63 -6.24 15.23 8.68
N TYR A 64 -7.29 15.12 7.86
CA TYR A 64 -8.38 14.20 8.17
C TYR A 64 -7.99 12.73 7.99
N LEU A 65 -7.11 12.40 7.04
CA LEU A 65 -6.65 11.02 6.85
C LEU A 65 -5.76 10.53 8.00
N SER A 66 -4.93 11.42 8.59
CA SER A 66 -3.96 11.03 9.62
C SER A 66 -4.58 10.37 10.85
N HIS A 67 -5.84 10.67 11.15
CA HIS A 67 -6.57 10.05 12.27
C HIS A 67 -6.69 8.54 12.11
N ALA A 68 -6.92 8.05 10.89
CA ALA A 68 -7.03 6.62 10.58
C ALA A 68 -5.70 5.86 10.79
N PHE A 69 -4.58 6.58 10.79
CA PHE A 69 -3.22 6.05 10.94
C PHE A 69 -2.57 6.43 12.28
N SER A 70 -3.37 6.91 13.25
CA SER A 70 -2.88 7.21 14.60
C SER A 70 -2.59 5.92 15.38
N ASP A 71 -1.67 5.96 16.35
CA ASP A 71 -1.35 4.80 17.21
C ASP A 71 -2.60 4.17 17.83
N ARG A 72 -3.55 5.01 18.26
CA ARG A 72 -4.84 4.55 18.79
C ARG A 72 -5.63 3.76 17.74
N SER A 73 -5.77 4.31 16.54
CA SER A 73 -6.53 3.65 15.47
C SER A 73 -5.86 2.36 15.00
N LEU A 74 -4.53 2.34 14.92
CA LEU A 74 -3.78 1.12 14.57
C LEU A 74 -4.00 0.02 15.61
N ASN A 75 -4.02 0.34 16.91
CA ASN A 75 -4.33 -0.62 17.96
C ASN A 75 -5.77 -1.13 17.87
N GLU A 76 -6.74 -0.26 17.56
CA GLU A 76 -8.15 -0.67 17.41
C GLU A 76 -8.40 -1.51 16.14
N GLN A 77 -7.54 -1.38 15.12
CA GLN A 77 -7.59 -2.16 13.87
C GLN A 77 -6.95 -3.55 13.99
N GLU A 78 -6.21 -3.80 15.07
CA GLU A 78 -5.41 -5.00 15.24
C GLU A 78 -6.23 -6.28 15.08
N GLU A 79 -7.45 -6.32 15.65
CA GLU A 79 -8.32 -7.50 15.58
C GLU A 79 -8.62 -7.91 14.13
N LEU A 80 -8.85 -6.92 13.26
CA LEU A 80 -9.17 -7.13 11.84
C LEU A 80 -7.95 -7.69 11.08
N VAL A 81 -6.77 -7.12 11.35
CA VAL A 81 -5.51 -7.55 10.74
C VAL A 81 -5.15 -8.95 11.21
N SER A 82 -5.18 -9.18 12.52
CA SER A 82 -4.84 -10.45 13.15
C SER A 82 -5.75 -11.57 12.67
N ALA A 83 -7.07 -11.35 12.52
CA ALA A 83 -7.98 -12.37 11.99
C ALA A 83 -7.53 -12.90 10.61
N THR A 84 -7.06 -12.02 9.72
CA THR A 84 -6.57 -12.41 8.40
C THR A 84 -5.20 -13.10 8.48
N ILE A 85 -4.29 -12.62 9.35
CA ILE A 85 -2.98 -13.26 9.58
C ILE A 85 -3.15 -14.68 10.13
N LEU A 86 -4.09 -14.89 11.06
CA LEU A 86 -4.39 -16.20 11.62
C LEU A 86 -4.84 -17.18 10.52
N LYS A 87 -5.80 -16.75 9.69
CA LYS A 87 -6.25 -17.51 8.52
C LYS A 87 -5.08 -17.83 7.58
N PHE A 88 -4.20 -16.87 7.32
CA PHE A 88 -3.01 -17.08 6.51
C PHE A 88 -2.09 -18.17 7.11
N VAL A 89 -1.79 -18.10 8.42
CA VAL A 89 -0.93 -19.08 9.09
C VAL A 89 -1.51 -20.49 9.03
N ASP A 90 -2.82 -20.64 9.26
CA ASP A 90 -3.51 -21.93 9.15
C ASP A 90 -3.38 -22.51 7.72
N LEU A 91 -3.59 -21.66 6.71
CA LEU A 91 -3.45 -22.05 5.31
C LEU A 91 -2.01 -22.36 4.91
N VAL A 92 -1.01 -21.69 5.51
CA VAL A 92 0.41 -22.05 5.30
C VAL A 92 0.68 -23.46 5.81
N GLY A 93 0.15 -23.83 6.99
CA GLY A 93 0.26 -25.19 7.51
C GLY A 93 -0.42 -26.21 6.60
N GLU A 94 -1.67 -25.95 6.21
CA GLU A 94 -2.46 -26.88 5.39
C GLU A 94 -1.93 -27.03 3.95
N ARG A 95 -1.64 -25.91 3.27
CA ARG A 95 -1.27 -25.88 1.86
C ARG A 95 0.23 -26.10 1.66
N GLY A 96 1.06 -25.70 2.62
CA GLY A 96 2.51 -25.87 2.58
C GLY A 96 2.95 -27.33 2.61
N GLU A 97 2.17 -28.22 3.23
CA GLU A 97 2.44 -29.67 3.29
C GLU A 97 2.06 -30.42 2.01
N ARG A 98 1.33 -29.78 1.09
CA ARG A 98 0.91 -30.40 -0.17
C ARG A 98 2.11 -30.63 -1.10
N LYS A 99 2.00 -31.63 -1.99
CA LYS A 99 3.03 -31.93 -2.98
C LYS A 99 3.24 -30.72 -3.91
N GLY A 100 4.44 -30.15 -3.89
CA GLY A 100 4.79 -28.92 -4.62
C GLY A 100 4.79 -27.65 -3.77
N GLY A 101 4.38 -27.74 -2.50
CA GLY A 101 4.30 -26.61 -1.58
C GLY A 101 3.25 -25.58 -1.97
N TRP A 102 3.32 -24.41 -1.33
CA TRP A 102 2.48 -23.25 -1.64
C TRP A 102 3.36 -22.05 -1.99
N ASP A 103 2.96 -21.30 -3.02
CA ASP A 103 3.66 -20.11 -3.45
C ASP A 103 3.46 -18.99 -2.42
N ILE A 104 4.43 -18.86 -1.50
CA ILE A 104 4.32 -17.95 -0.36
C ILE A 104 4.24 -16.48 -0.78
N VAL A 105 4.80 -16.12 -1.94
CA VAL A 105 4.75 -14.74 -2.44
C VAL A 105 3.33 -14.39 -2.84
N LYS A 106 2.66 -15.27 -3.61
CA LYS A 106 1.23 -15.10 -3.93
C LYS A 106 0.36 -15.16 -2.68
N ALA A 107 0.73 -15.97 -1.70
CA ALA A 107 0.01 -16.03 -0.43
C ALA A 107 0.09 -14.68 0.33
N TYR A 108 1.27 -14.03 0.35
CA TYR A 108 1.41 -12.67 0.90
C TYR A 108 0.63 -11.63 0.10
N GLU A 109 0.63 -11.69 -1.23
CA GLU A 109 -0.21 -10.82 -2.08
C GLU A 109 -1.69 -10.95 -1.71
N MET A 110 -2.21 -12.18 -1.60
CA MET A 110 -3.60 -12.41 -1.20
C MET A 110 -3.90 -11.94 0.22
N MET A 111 -3.01 -12.23 1.18
CA MET A 111 -3.19 -11.82 2.58
C MET A 111 -3.22 -10.30 2.74
N THR A 112 -2.25 -9.60 2.16
CA THR A 112 -2.16 -8.14 2.26
C THR A 112 -3.31 -7.46 1.52
N PHE A 113 -3.76 -8.03 0.40
CA PHE A 113 -4.94 -7.54 -0.31
C PHE A 113 -6.23 -7.72 0.50
N ASP A 114 -6.41 -8.88 1.14
CA ASP A 114 -7.56 -9.14 2.02
C ASP A 114 -7.55 -8.18 3.23
N ILE A 115 -6.40 -7.96 3.87
CA ILE A 115 -6.24 -7.02 4.99
C ILE A 115 -6.60 -5.59 4.56
N ILE A 116 -6.02 -5.10 3.47
CA ILE A 116 -6.23 -3.70 3.07
C ILE A 116 -7.64 -3.46 2.52
N GLY A 117 -8.25 -4.46 1.87
CA GLY A 117 -9.67 -4.40 1.50
C GLY A 117 -10.56 -4.24 2.73
N ASP A 118 -10.29 -5.07 3.73
CA ASP A 118 -11.06 -5.06 4.97
C ASP A 118 -10.86 -3.72 5.72
N LEU A 119 -9.66 -3.14 5.70
CA LEU A 119 -9.39 -1.84 6.33
C LEU A 119 -9.92 -0.63 5.52
N ALA A 120 -9.81 -0.65 4.20
CA ALA A 120 -10.15 0.49 3.34
C ALA A 120 -11.64 0.54 2.97
N PHE A 121 -12.32 -0.60 2.87
CA PHE A 121 -13.73 -0.69 2.44
C PHE A 121 -14.63 -1.39 3.45
N GLY A 122 -14.07 -2.03 4.48
CA GLY A 122 -14.84 -2.87 5.39
C GLY A 122 -15.31 -4.17 4.75
N GLU A 123 -14.59 -4.66 3.74
CA GLU A 123 -14.85 -5.89 2.99
C GLU A 123 -13.56 -6.61 2.59
N SER A 124 -13.48 -7.91 2.87
CA SER A 124 -12.38 -8.76 2.41
C SER A 124 -12.60 -9.24 0.97
N PHE A 125 -11.55 -9.20 0.15
CA PHE A 125 -11.57 -9.75 -1.21
C PHE A 125 -11.57 -11.29 -1.27
N SER A 126 -11.40 -11.94 -0.11
CA SER A 126 -11.41 -13.39 0.07
C SER A 126 -10.38 -14.12 -0.80
N GLY A 127 -9.25 -13.47 -1.10
CA GLY A 127 -8.17 -14.03 -1.92
C GLY A 127 -7.59 -15.29 -1.30
N LEU A 128 -7.31 -15.26 0.01
CA LEU A 128 -6.76 -16.42 0.74
C LEU A 128 -7.71 -17.63 0.69
N GLU A 129 -8.99 -17.39 0.92
CA GLU A 129 -10.02 -18.44 0.93
C GLU A 129 -10.14 -19.12 -0.43
N LYS A 130 -10.22 -18.31 -1.49
CA LYS A 130 -10.41 -18.78 -2.87
C LYS A 130 -9.11 -19.30 -3.50
N ASP A 131 -7.96 -19.13 -2.83
CA ASP A 131 -6.61 -19.40 -3.36
C ASP A 131 -6.38 -18.74 -4.72
N LYS A 132 -6.92 -17.52 -4.88
CA LYS A 132 -6.90 -16.81 -6.15
C LYS A 132 -6.78 -15.30 -5.90
N PRO A 133 -5.72 -14.64 -6.41
CA PRO A 133 -5.60 -13.20 -6.35
C PRO A 133 -6.83 -12.53 -6.96
N HIS A 134 -7.35 -11.51 -6.28
CA HIS A 134 -8.50 -10.76 -6.77
C HIS A 134 -8.15 -10.08 -8.09
N GLN A 135 -9.08 -10.06 -9.05
CA GLN A 135 -8.84 -9.47 -10.38
C GLN A 135 -8.41 -8.00 -10.28
N TRP A 136 -8.91 -7.31 -9.26
CA TRP A 136 -8.61 -5.90 -9.02
C TRP A 136 -7.11 -5.60 -8.88
N ILE A 137 -6.30 -6.52 -8.34
CA ILE A 137 -4.83 -6.34 -8.26
C ILE A 137 -4.24 -6.02 -9.65
N LYS A 138 -4.64 -6.80 -10.67
CA LYS A 138 -4.13 -6.63 -12.04
C LYS A 138 -4.63 -5.34 -12.70
N ILE A 139 -5.87 -4.97 -12.41
CA ILE A 139 -6.49 -3.77 -12.96
C ILE A 139 -5.84 -2.52 -12.35
N ALA A 140 -5.64 -2.52 -11.04
CA ALA A 140 -5.04 -1.40 -10.31
C ALA A 140 -3.57 -1.16 -10.73
N MET A 141 -2.78 -2.23 -10.97
CA MET A 141 -1.44 -2.13 -11.57
C MET A 141 -1.45 -1.52 -12.98
N GLY A 142 -2.50 -1.81 -13.76
CA GLY A 142 -2.72 -1.22 -15.08
C GLY A 142 -2.87 0.30 -15.02
N ALA A 143 -3.59 0.81 -14.01
CA ALA A 143 -3.78 2.25 -13.82
C ALA A 143 -2.45 3.00 -13.56
N LEU A 144 -1.53 2.41 -12.78
CA LEU A 144 -0.19 2.97 -12.58
C LEU A 144 0.60 3.05 -13.89
N THR A 145 0.46 2.03 -14.75
CA THR A 145 1.09 1.99 -16.07
C THR A 145 0.55 3.10 -16.98
N GLN A 146 -0.76 3.38 -16.91
CA GLN A 146 -1.37 4.46 -17.68
C GLN A 146 -0.83 5.84 -17.29
N GLY A 147 -0.66 6.12 -15.99
CA GLY A 147 -0.08 7.38 -15.51
C GLY A 147 1.35 7.58 -16.04
N ALA A 148 2.18 6.53 -16.01
CA ALA A 148 3.54 6.57 -16.55
C ALA A 148 3.58 6.78 -18.06
N LEU A 149 2.68 6.14 -18.81
CA LEU A 149 2.56 6.36 -20.26
C LEU A 149 2.12 7.79 -20.58
N ALA A 150 1.15 8.33 -19.83
CA ALA A 150 0.68 9.70 -20.02
C ALA A 150 1.80 10.73 -19.79
N ASP A 151 2.60 10.57 -18.73
CA ASP A 151 3.78 11.43 -18.46
C ASP A 151 4.84 11.29 -19.57
N MET A 152 5.14 10.06 -20.00
CA MET A 152 6.06 9.82 -21.12
C MET A 152 5.57 10.53 -22.40
N PHE A 153 4.28 10.43 -22.71
CA PHE A 153 3.71 11.05 -23.91
C PHE A 153 3.76 12.57 -23.88
N LYS A 154 3.57 13.18 -22.70
CA LYS A 154 3.73 14.62 -22.49
C LYS A 154 5.18 15.07 -22.65
N ARG A 155 6.15 14.28 -22.17
CA ARG A 155 7.58 14.60 -22.24
C ARG A 155 8.17 14.46 -23.66
N PHE A 156 7.66 13.53 -24.46
CA PHE A 156 8.21 13.21 -25.79
C PHE A 156 7.16 13.26 -26.91
N PRO A 157 6.55 14.43 -27.20
CA PRO A 157 5.41 14.53 -28.11
C PRO A 157 5.70 14.03 -29.54
N GLY A 158 6.93 14.18 -30.05
CA GLY A 158 7.31 13.67 -31.38
C GLY A 158 7.38 12.13 -31.44
N LEU A 159 7.84 11.49 -30.35
CA LEU A 159 7.84 10.03 -30.25
C LEU A 159 6.41 9.51 -30.12
N THR A 160 5.59 10.18 -29.31
CA THR A 160 4.16 9.88 -29.17
C THR A 160 3.45 9.87 -30.52
N ALA A 161 3.58 10.95 -31.30
CA ALA A 161 2.91 11.07 -32.60
C ALA A 161 3.29 9.94 -33.57
N THR A 162 4.52 9.42 -33.47
CA THR A 162 5.03 8.35 -34.34
C THR A 162 4.54 6.96 -33.91
N PHE A 163 4.49 6.68 -32.60
CA PHE A 163 4.18 5.34 -32.07
C PHE A 163 2.73 5.16 -31.60
N MET A 164 1.96 6.24 -31.48
CA MET A 164 0.57 6.20 -31.01
C MET A 164 -0.32 5.24 -31.82
N PRO A 165 -0.29 5.19 -33.17
CA PRO A 165 -1.11 4.24 -33.93
C PRO A 165 -0.79 2.76 -33.62
N LEU A 166 0.45 2.46 -33.22
CA LEU A 166 0.88 1.10 -32.88
C LEU A 166 0.45 0.67 -31.47
N LEU A 167 0.12 1.64 -30.61
CA LEU A 167 -0.21 1.42 -29.20
C LEU A 167 -1.69 1.63 -28.88
N GLU A 168 -2.51 2.02 -29.87
CA GLU A 168 -3.92 2.39 -29.69
C GLU A 168 -4.73 1.33 -28.93
N SER A 169 -4.65 0.06 -29.35
CA SER A 169 -5.39 -1.02 -28.68
C SER A 169 -4.93 -1.27 -27.25
N LYS A 170 -3.64 -1.05 -26.94
CA LYS A 170 -3.11 -1.22 -25.58
C LYS A 170 -3.54 -0.07 -24.68
N ILE A 171 -3.50 1.16 -25.20
CA ILE A 171 -3.93 2.36 -24.47
C ILE A 171 -5.43 2.32 -24.19
N ARG A 172 -6.24 1.90 -25.17
CA ARG A 172 -7.68 1.71 -24.97
C ARG A 172 -7.95 0.71 -23.85
N LYS A 173 -7.29 -0.45 -23.87
CA LYS A 173 -7.43 -1.44 -22.80
C LYS A 173 -7.00 -0.90 -21.44
N LEU A 174 -5.88 -0.19 -21.36
CA LEU A 174 -5.44 0.44 -20.11
C LEU A 174 -6.47 1.47 -19.60
N THR A 175 -7.07 2.23 -20.51
CA THR A 175 -8.12 3.20 -20.17
C THR A 175 -9.37 2.49 -19.63
N GLU A 176 -9.81 1.42 -20.29
CA GLU A 176 -10.93 0.58 -19.83
C GLU A 176 -10.65 -0.04 -18.46
N ASP A 177 -9.44 -0.57 -18.26
CA ASP A 177 -9.01 -1.12 -16.97
C ASP A 177 -9.00 -0.03 -15.89
N THR A 178 -8.48 1.16 -16.17
CA THR A 178 -8.48 2.30 -15.22
C THR A 178 -9.90 2.73 -14.84
N LEU A 179 -10.81 2.84 -15.80
CA LEU A 179 -12.21 3.18 -15.53
C LEU A 179 -12.89 2.09 -14.69
N THR A 180 -12.63 0.82 -14.99
CA THR A 180 -13.14 -0.32 -14.20
C THR A 180 -12.61 -0.27 -12.75
N ASN A 181 -11.34 0.08 -12.57
CA ASN A 181 -10.74 0.27 -11.24
C ASN A 181 -11.43 1.39 -10.45
N GLU A 182 -11.67 2.53 -11.10
CA GLU A 182 -12.32 3.69 -10.49
C GLU A 182 -13.77 3.37 -10.12
N GLU A 183 -14.54 2.77 -11.04
CA GLU A 183 -15.92 2.34 -10.80
C GLU A 183 -16.03 1.36 -9.62
N PHE A 184 -15.13 0.38 -9.55
CA PHE A 184 -15.10 -0.58 -8.45
C PHE A 184 -14.84 0.09 -7.10
N ALA A 185 -13.85 0.98 -7.03
CA ALA A 185 -13.56 1.73 -5.80
C ALA A 185 -14.73 2.65 -5.40
N ILE A 186 -15.39 3.29 -6.37
CA ILE A 186 -16.59 4.10 -6.15
C ILE A 186 -17.72 3.25 -5.57
N GLU A 187 -17.97 2.07 -6.12
CA GLU A 187 -19.03 1.17 -5.67
C GLU A 187 -18.78 0.70 -4.23
N LEU A 188 -17.55 0.28 -3.90
CA LEU A 188 -17.20 -0.14 -2.55
C LEU A 188 -17.35 1.00 -1.53
N VAL A 189 -16.89 2.22 -1.85
CA VAL A 189 -17.09 3.37 -0.96
C VAL A 189 -18.56 3.70 -0.78
N LYS A 190 -19.35 3.69 -1.86
CA LYS A 190 -20.80 3.92 -1.77
C LYS A 190 -21.47 2.88 -0.87
N HIS A 191 -21.15 1.60 -1.06
CA HIS A 191 -21.71 0.53 -0.23
C HIS A 191 -21.32 0.72 1.24
N ARG A 192 -20.06 1.06 1.51
CA ARG A 192 -19.55 1.34 2.86
C ARG A 192 -20.27 2.51 3.54
N ILE A 193 -20.52 3.60 2.82
CA ILE A 193 -21.26 4.78 3.34
C ILE A 193 -22.72 4.42 3.63
N VAL A 194 -23.38 3.64 2.75
CA VAL A 194 -24.78 3.24 2.93
C VAL A 194 -24.95 2.28 4.11
N ARG A 195 -23.99 1.38 4.33
CA ARG A 195 -24.03 0.38 5.41
C ARG A 195 -24.05 1.00 6.81
N LYS A 196 -23.45 2.18 7.00
CA LYS A 196 -23.35 2.90 8.29
C LYS A 196 -22.90 2.03 9.47
N ASP A 197 -21.92 1.18 9.20
CA ASP A 197 -21.35 0.29 10.21
C ASP A 197 -20.21 1.02 10.94
N ASP A 198 -20.62 1.89 11.88
CA ASP A 198 -19.74 2.75 12.69
C ASP A 198 -19.10 1.98 13.87
N ALA A 199 -19.59 0.78 14.16
CA ALA A 199 -19.04 -0.08 15.20
C ALA A 199 -17.64 -0.59 14.81
N ARG A 200 -17.48 -0.94 13.52
CA ARG A 200 -16.22 -1.42 12.95
C ARG A 200 -15.10 -0.38 13.07
N LYS A 201 -13.89 -0.82 13.43
CA LYS A 201 -12.71 0.03 13.65
C LYS A 201 -11.72 -0.08 12.50
N ASP A 202 -12.14 0.33 11.31
CA ASP A 202 -11.30 0.35 10.10
C ASP A 202 -10.89 1.78 9.69
N PHE A 203 -10.13 1.93 8.59
CA PHE A 203 -9.71 3.25 8.11
C PHE A 203 -10.93 4.10 7.75
N MET A 204 -11.91 3.50 7.07
CA MET A 204 -13.05 4.24 6.54
C MET A 204 -13.94 4.78 7.66
N THR A 205 -14.16 4.05 8.76
CA THR A 205 -14.87 4.59 9.93
C THR A 205 -14.19 5.87 10.43
N ARG A 206 -12.86 5.82 10.61
CA ARG A 206 -12.09 6.97 11.12
C ARG A 206 -12.10 8.15 10.15
N ILE A 207 -12.01 7.89 8.85
CA ILE A 207 -12.08 8.92 7.83
C ILE A 207 -13.47 9.55 7.77
N LEU A 208 -14.54 8.74 7.81
CA LEU A 208 -15.92 9.23 7.79
C LEU A 208 -16.28 10.03 9.05
N GLU A 209 -15.74 9.68 10.22
CA GLU A 209 -15.91 10.45 11.47
C GLU A 209 -15.29 11.85 11.40
N GLN A 210 -14.17 12.02 10.68
CA GLN A 210 -13.41 13.27 10.61
C GLN A 210 -13.71 14.09 9.35
N ARG A 211 -14.27 13.46 8.33
CA ARG A 211 -14.62 14.08 7.05
C ARG A 211 -15.71 15.11 7.25
N ASP A 212 -15.54 16.26 6.60
CA ASP A 212 -16.64 17.15 6.24
C ASP A 212 -17.14 16.78 4.81
N PRO A 213 -18.37 16.24 4.66
CA PRO A 213 -18.91 15.90 3.34
C PRO A 213 -19.07 17.08 2.39
N ALA A 214 -19.12 18.31 2.91
CA ALA A 214 -19.15 19.52 2.10
C ALA A 214 -17.79 19.85 1.46
N GLN A 215 -16.70 19.32 2.01
CA GLN A 215 -15.33 19.59 1.55
C GLN A 215 -14.70 18.39 0.84
N VAL A 216 -14.98 17.17 1.31
CA VAL A 216 -14.45 15.93 0.74
C VAL A 216 -15.59 15.19 0.08
N SER A 217 -15.52 14.97 -1.23
CA SER A 217 -16.55 14.24 -1.96
C SER A 217 -16.40 12.72 -1.80
N ASP A 218 -17.47 11.96 -2.08
CA ASP A 218 -17.40 10.49 -2.10
C ASP A 218 -16.43 9.98 -3.18
N LEU A 219 -16.29 10.71 -4.29
CA LEU A 219 -15.28 10.41 -5.32
C LEU A 219 -13.86 10.59 -4.79
N GLN A 220 -13.61 11.62 -3.98
CA GLN A 220 -12.31 11.84 -3.37
C GLN A 220 -11.99 10.77 -2.32
N LEU A 221 -13.00 10.30 -1.57
CA LEU A 221 -12.85 9.14 -0.70
C LEU A 221 -12.50 7.87 -1.49
N ALA A 222 -13.18 7.62 -2.61
CA ALA A 222 -12.87 6.48 -3.48
C ALA A 222 -11.45 6.56 -4.04
N ALA A 223 -10.98 7.75 -4.41
CA ALA A 223 -9.61 7.98 -4.85
C ALA A 223 -8.59 7.66 -3.75
N HIS A 224 -8.82 8.10 -2.51
CA HIS A 224 -7.96 7.74 -1.37
C HIS A 224 -7.97 6.24 -1.07
N ALA A 225 -9.15 5.62 -1.07
CA ALA A 225 -9.28 4.20 -0.78
C ALA A 225 -8.61 3.31 -1.84
N SER A 226 -8.70 3.70 -3.11
CA SER A 226 -7.96 3.06 -4.21
C SER A 226 -6.44 3.14 -3.98
N ASP A 227 -5.93 4.28 -3.53
CA ASP A 227 -4.50 4.43 -3.22
C ASP A 227 -4.08 3.59 -2.01
N PHE A 228 -4.92 3.46 -0.97
CA PHE A 228 -4.61 2.61 0.17
C PHE A 228 -4.42 1.16 -0.25
N VAL A 229 -5.29 0.65 -1.13
CA VAL A 229 -5.15 -0.71 -1.65
C VAL A 229 -3.89 -0.88 -2.45
N LEU A 230 -3.61 0.03 -3.40
CA LEU A 230 -2.41 -0.02 -4.24
C LEU A 230 -1.14 0.05 -3.40
N ALA A 231 -1.01 1.07 -2.55
CA ALA A 231 0.20 1.31 -1.78
C ALA A 231 0.38 0.30 -0.65
N GLY A 232 -0.69 -0.14 0.01
CA GLY A 232 -0.64 -0.97 1.21
C GLY A 232 -0.47 -2.46 0.94
N SER A 233 -1.00 -2.97 -0.18
CA SER A 233 -0.93 -4.40 -0.50
C SER A 233 0.42 -4.81 -1.08
N GLU A 234 0.76 -4.30 -2.25
CA GLU A 234 1.92 -4.77 -3.04
C GLU A 234 3.26 -4.53 -2.33
N THR A 235 3.43 -3.36 -1.71
CA THR A 235 4.68 -3.02 -1.01
C THR A 235 4.93 -3.94 0.18
N THR A 236 3.89 -4.22 0.97
CA THR A 236 3.96 -5.11 2.13
C THR A 236 4.20 -6.56 1.70
N ALA A 237 3.47 -7.04 0.67
CA ALA A 237 3.66 -8.39 0.16
C ALA A 237 5.08 -8.61 -0.38
N THR A 238 5.59 -7.63 -1.12
CA THR A 238 6.94 -7.62 -1.65
C THR A 238 7.99 -7.61 -0.55
N ALA A 239 7.82 -6.77 0.48
CA ALA A 239 8.71 -6.74 1.65
C ALA A 239 8.76 -8.11 2.35
N LEU A 240 7.60 -8.69 2.63
CA LEU A 240 7.48 -9.99 3.31
C LEU A 240 8.09 -11.11 2.45
N GLY A 241 7.84 -11.11 1.15
CA GLY A 241 8.45 -12.06 0.21
C GLY A 241 9.98 -11.98 0.22
N ALA A 242 10.53 -10.77 0.13
CA ALA A 242 11.98 -10.55 0.17
C ALA A 242 12.59 -10.94 1.52
N ILE A 243 12.00 -10.52 2.64
CA ILE A 243 12.45 -10.87 4.00
C ILE A 243 12.48 -12.39 4.16
N THR A 244 11.39 -13.08 3.80
CA THR A 244 11.30 -14.54 3.90
C THR A 244 12.34 -15.23 3.01
N TYR A 245 12.55 -14.75 1.78
CA TYR A 245 13.60 -15.26 0.89
C TYR A 245 14.99 -15.16 1.54
N TYR A 246 15.37 -14.00 2.07
CA TYR A 246 16.68 -13.81 2.70
C TYR A 246 16.84 -14.62 3.98
N LEU A 247 15.80 -14.74 4.80
CA LEU A 247 15.81 -15.60 5.98
C LEU A 247 16.06 -17.07 5.61
N LEU A 248 15.41 -17.58 4.55
CA LEU A 248 15.62 -18.94 4.06
C LEU A 248 17.03 -19.17 3.51
N LYS A 249 17.67 -18.13 2.98
CA LYS A 249 19.07 -18.16 2.51
C LYS A 249 20.10 -18.03 3.64
N ALA A 250 19.71 -17.54 4.81
CA ALA A 250 20.59 -17.30 5.95
C ALA A 250 20.11 -18.07 7.21
N PRO A 251 20.36 -19.40 7.30
CA PRO A 251 19.86 -20.24 8.38
C PRO A 251 20.21 -19.75 9.78
N VAL A 252 21.39 -19.16 9.98
CA VAL A 252 21.82 -18.60 11.26
C VAL A 252 20.93 -17.42 11.68
N VAL A 253 20.57 -16.55 10.73
CA VAL A 253 19.68 -15.41 10.98
C VAL A 253 18.27 -15.91 11.28
N MET A 254 17.76 -16.88 10.51
CA MET A 254 16.46 -17.52 10.73
C MET A 254 16.38 -18.16 12.12
N GLN A 255 17.37 -18.96 12.51
CA GLN A 255 17.40 -19.62 13.82
C GLN A 255 17.41 -18.61 14.97
N ARG A 256 18.19 -17.53 14.85
CA ARG A 256 18.23 -16.47 15.87
C ARG A 256 16.88 -15.76 16.00
N LEU A 257 16.22 -15.45 14.88
CA LEU A 257 14.89 -14.84 14.88
C LEU A 257 13.85 -15.78 15.51
N GLN A 258 13.85 -17.06 15.11
CA GLN A 258 12.96 -18.06 15.68
C GLN A 258 13.19 -18.21 17.19
N SER A 259 14.44 -18.19 17.65
CA SER A 259 14.78 -18.25 19.07
C SER A 259 14.24 -17.05 19.83
N GLU A 260 14.40 -15.82 19.30
CA GLU A 260 13.85 -14.63 19.95
C GLU A 260 12.32 -14.74 20.09
N ILE A 261 11.61 -15.07 19.00
CA ILE A 261 10.15 -15.15 19.01
C ILE A 261 9.66 -16.28 19.94
N ARG A 262 10.22 -17.49 19.84
CA ARG A 262 9.77 -18.67 20.61
C ARG A 262 10.07 -18.59 22.10
N THR A 263 11.02 -17.75 22.51
CA THR A 263 11.35 -17.54 23.94
C THR A 263 10.62 -16.33 24.53
N ALA A 264 10.18 -15.39 23.69
CA ALA A 264 9.48 -14.19 24.14
C ALA A 264 8.00 -14.41 24.50
N PHE A 265 7.40 -15.53 24.06
CA PHE A 265 5.98 -15.83 24.28
C PHE A 265 5.80 -17.29 24.69
N SER A 266 4.94 -17.52 25.67
CA SER A 266 4.59 -18.88 26.13
C SER A 266 3.39 -19.44 25.38
N ARG A 267 2.52 -18.56 24.87
CA ARG A 267 1.31 -18.92 24.13
C ARG A 267 1.19 -18.09 22.85
N TYR A 268 0.60 -18.70 21.83
CA TYR A 268 0.36 -18.04 20.56
C TYR A 268 -0.58 -16.82 20.69
N SER A 269 -1.55 -16.88 21.61
CA SER A 269 -2.45 -15.76 21.93
C SER A 269 -1.79 -14.56 22.60
N GLU A 270 -0.52 -14.65 22.99
CA GLU A 270 0.26 -13.54 23.58
C GLU A 270 0.98 -12.72 22.48
N ILE A 271 0.87 -13.14 21.22
CA ILE A 271 1.50 -12.47 20.07
C ILE A 271 0.51 -11.44 19.52
N ASP A 272 0.73 -10.19 19.90
CA ASP A 272 -0.05 -9.03 19.47
C ASP A 272 0.89 -7.91 18.94
N ALA A 273 0.31 -6.89 18.31
CA ALA A 273 1.03 -5.79 17.68
C ALA A 273 1.87 -5.01 18.70
N GLN A 274 1.39 -4.86 19.94
CA GLN A 274 2.11 -4.14 21.00
C GLN A 274 3.24 -4.99 21.58
N ALA A 275 2.99 -6.26 21.85
CA ALA A 275 3.90 -7.18 22.48
C ALA A 275 5.09 -7.51 21.57
N THR A 276 4.88 -7.52 20.24
CA THR A 276 5.95 -7.72 19.26
C THR A 276 6.89 -6.52 19.12
N GLN A 277 6.51 -5.31 19.57
CA GLN A 277 7.40 -4.12 19.51
C GLN A 277 8.67 -4.27 20.36
N ARG A 278 8.65 -5.13 21.39
CA ARG A 278 9.81 -5.39 22.25
C ARG A 278 10.87 -6.29 21.59
N LEU A 279 10.54 -6.94 20.47
CA LEU A 279 11.42 -7.88 19.77
C LEU A 279 12.43 -7.12 18.91
N GLN A 280 13.63 -6.90 19.48
CA GLN A 280 14.65 -6.08 18.86
C GLN A 280 15.22 -6.73 17.60
N TYR A 281 15.39 -8.05 17.58
CA TYR A 281 15.96 -8.76 16.44
C TYR A 281 14.95 -8.91 15.31
N LEU A 282 13.66 -9.16 15.60
CA LEU A 282 12.58 -9.07 14.61
C LEU A 282 12.58 -7.69 13.92
N ARG A 283 12.62 -6.61 14.70
CA ARG A 283 12.71 -5.25 14.16
C ARG A 283 13.96 -5.07 13.28
N ALA A 284 15.12 -5.57 13.71
CA ALA A 284 16.35 -5.50 12.94
C ALA A 284 16.24 -6.27 11.61
N VAL A 285 15.63 -7.46 11.60
CA VAL A 285 15.38 -8.24 10.38
C VAL A 285 14.48 -7.49 9.41
N ILE A 286 13.38 -6.90 9.90
CA ILE A 286 12.46 -6.12 9.05
C ILE A 286 13.19 -4.92 8.44
N LEU A 287 13.91 -4.15 9.27
CA LEU A 287 14.64 -2.97 8.81
C LEU A 287 15.75 -3.33 7.81
N GLU A 288 16.48 -4.41 8.05
CA GLU A 288 17.53 -4.88 7.14
C GLU A 288 16.93 -5.41 5.84
N GLY A 289 15.80 -6.11 5.90
CA GLY A 289 15.05 -6.53 4.71
C GLY A 289 14.63 -5.34 3.84
N LEU A 290 14.07 -4.30 4.46
CA LEU A 290 13.69 -3.06 3.77
C LEU A 290 14.91 -2.28 3.25
N ARG A 291 16.07 -2.38 3.92
CA ARG A 291 17.33 -1.75 3.45
C ARG A 291 17.90 -2.48 2.23
N ILE A 292 17.88 -3.81 2.23
CA ILE A 292 18.40 -4.63 1.13
C ILE A 292 17.46 -4.60 -0.08
N TYR A 293 16.16 -4.66 0.16
CA TYR A 293 15.13 -4.69 -0.87
C TYR A 293 14.01 -3.70 -0.49
N PRO A 294 14.19 -2.40 -0.78
CA PRO A 294 13.13 -1.41 -0.59
C PRO A 294 12.01 -1.65 -1.61
N PRO A 295 10.77 -1.97 -1.18
CA PRO A 295 9.66 -2.26 -2.11
C PRO A 295 9.15 -1.03 -2.87
N CYS A 296 9.42 0.16 -2.35
CA CYS A 296 9.09 1.44 -2.96
C CYS A 296 10.35 2.32 -2.91
N LEU A 297 10.69 2.92 -4.06
CA LEU A 297 11.86 3.81 -4.24
C LEU A 297 11.39 5.23 -4.54
#